data_AF-G0TSV6-F1
#
_entry.id   AF-G0TSV6-F1
#
_cell.length_a   1.000
_cell.length_b   1.000
_cell.length_c   1.000
_cell.angle_alpha   90.00
_cell.angle_beta   90.00
_cell.angle_gamma   90.00
#
_symmetry.space_group_name_H-M   'P 1'
#
loop_
_entity.id
_entity.type
_entity.pdbx_description
1 polymer ?
#
loop_
_entity_poly.entity_id
_entity_poly.type
_entity_poly.pdbx_seq_one_letter_code
_entity_poly.pdbx_strand_id
1 'polypeptide(L)'
;MFFARMPHYFFDVFLLFSVFYTSARFRTVNYLPHTGAHQAVCKRFWRAVSLAHMTSYSVVDDPATVDYKTMCCCVTTDNAYYQVPKDYFRLNVNLSRRKLLVPEPFSVPLCSSALLNLLALLEKASIVSTVAATAHTEGSGSGGSQKPQWMKDLDKRQQKFVCACLGISTWDGRNVCFYDEKMPKENDVVWVRVVQVNDTSAVVHLLEYGNQEGIIPYTEITRIRIRAIGKVIKVGRSEAAQVIRIDKEKGYIDLSKKQVTHKEAKDCEARFFKGNEVRSAVCHVADECGIPAQQAMEMIAYPLYRREPNKHAWNWLQELNQTKDVERILGPLGLDENVQKVLMSTLEHVMRTEILSICADIEMTCFQCDGVDALRDALLLGRNFKLDEEPRIPIIVTIVGPPKYRLRAKTDLKEEGIARMREAIEKMKEVIEKRGGALKLVAGPYVLGEEEEDAKEEKGEYSRKDEGDD
;
A
#
# COMPACT_ATOMS: atom_id res chain seq x y z
N MET A 1 62.81 -10.07 50.01
CA MET A 1 62.49 -8.82 50.73
C MET A 1 61.20 -8.26 50.14
N PHE A 2 60.14 -8.13 50.97
CA PHE A 2 58.84 -7.42 50.77
C PHE A 2 57.82 -8.05 49.77
N PHE A 3 56.73 -8.77 50.17
CA PHE A 3 55.43 -8.37 50.78
C PHE A 3 54.73 -7.19 50.05
N ALA A 4 53.44 -7.16 49.66
CA ALA A 4 52.21 -7.88 50.07
C ALA A 4 51.01 -7.60 49.12
N ARG A 5 49.90 -8.37 49.32
CA ARG A 5 48.46 -8.12 49.03
C ARG A 5 47.86 -8.41 47.64
N MET A 6 47.25 -9.60 47.51
CA MET A 6 46.08 -9.88 46.65
C MET A 6 44.79 -9.86 47.49
N PRO A 7 43.63 -9.38 46.99
CA PRO A 7 42.33 -9.65 47.59
C PRO A 7 41.59 -10.82 46.92
N HIS A 8 41.02 -11.65 47.79
CA HIS A 8 40.07 -12.73 47.54
C HIS A 8 38.76 -12.20 46.95
N TYR A 9 38.45 -12.49 45.67
CA TYR A 9 37.06 -12.40 45.15
C TYR A 9 36.77 -13.38 44.00
N PHE A 10 37.71 -14.24 43.60
CA PHE A 10 37.56 -15.08 42.41
C PHE A 10 37.22 -16.56 42.68
N PHE A 11 37.11 -16.98 43.94
CA PHE A 11 36.96 -18.41 44.30
C PHE A 11 35.53 -18.85 44.68
N ASP A 12 34.60 -17.93 44.98
CA ASP A 12 33.24 -18.30 45.45
C ASP A 12 32.16 -18.34 44.35
N VAL A 13 32.44 -17.90 43.13
CA VAL A 13 31.45 -17.90 42.03
C VAL A 13 31.42 -19.23 41.27
N PHE A 14 32.52 -20.00 41.30
CA PHE A 14 32.62 -21.25 40.55
C PHE A 14 31.94 -22.46 41.25
N LEU A 15 31.72 -22.39 42.56
CA LEU A 15 31.10 -23.49 43.33
C LEU A 15 29.56 -23.45 43.36
N LEU A 16 28.94 -22.32 42.98
CA LEU A 16 27.47 -22.18 42.92
C LEU A 16 26.86 -22.59 41.57
N PHE A 17 27.66 -22.65 40.50
CA PHE A 17 27.19 -23.06 39.17
C PHE A 17 27.09 -24.57 38.98
N SER A 18 27.73 -25.37 39.85
CA SER A 18 27.74 -26.84 39.73
C SER A 18 26.53 -27.56 40.36
N VAL A 19 25.69 -26.87 41.14
CA VAL A 19 24.64 -27.53 41.95
C VAL A 19 23.22 -27.34 41.39
N PHE A 20 23.01 -26.42 40.44
CA PHE A 20 21.66 -26.10 39.94
C PHE A 20 21.25 -26.77 38.61
N TYR A 21 22.11 -27.58 37.99
CA TYR A 21 21.79 -28.24 36.72
C TYR A 21 21.33 -29.70 36.83
N THR A 22 20.95 -30.14 38.03
CA THR A 22 20.37 -31.48 38.23
C THR A 22 19.21 -31.39 39.20
N SER A 23 18.00 -31.40 38.62
CA SER A 23 16.71 -31.86 39.18
C SER A 23 15.62 -30.80 39.12
N ALA A 24 14.77 -30.89 38.09
CA ALA A 24 13.41 -30.38 38.14
C ALA A 24 12.47 -31.47 37.60
N ARG A 25 12.15 -32.44 38.46
CA ARG A 25 10.96 -33.29 38.36
C ARG A 25 10.04 -32.96 39.54
N PHE A 26 8.78 -32.66 39.21
CA PHE A 26 7.57 -32.85 40.02
C PHE A 26 7.21 -31.93 41.22
N ARG A 27 6.03 -31.30 41.04
CA ARG A 27 4.83 -31.21 41.93
C ARG A 27 4.87 -30.44 43.27
N THR A 28 4.02 -29.41 43.30
CA THR A 28 2.96 -29.07 44.29
C THR A 28 3.20 -29.37 45.78
N VAL A 29 3.28 -28.31 46.62
CA VAL A 29 2.64 -28.23 47.95
C VAL A 29 2.34 -26.75 48.29
N ASN A 30 1.12 -26.51 48.79
CA ASN A 30 0.56 -25.24 49.27
C ASN A 30 0.91 -24.95 50.75
N TYR A 31 0.68 -23.69 51.17
CA TYR A 31 0.38 -23.16 52.53
C TYR A 31 1.49 -22.47 53.38
N LEU A 32 1.48 -21.12 53.31
CA LEU A 32 1.56 -20.03 54.34
C LEU A 32 2.76 -19.93 55.35
N PRO A 33 3.05 -18.75 55.96
CA PRO A 33 2.45 -17.41 55.80
C PRO A 33 3.43 -16.26 55.45
N HIS A 34 2.84 -15.14 55.00
CA HIS A 34 3.48 -13.87 54.70
C HIS A 34 4.22 -13.26 55.90
N THR A 35 5.54 -13.12 55.78
CA THR A 35 6.32 -12.17 56.59
C THR A 35 6.96 -11.13 55.65
N GLY A 36 6.81 -9.85 56.00
CA GLY A 36 7.24 -8.70 55.19
C GLY A 36 8.75 -8.65 54.89
N ALA A 37 9.56 -9.49 55.53
CA ALA A 37 10.98 -9.65 55.25
C ALA A 37 11.25 -10.34 53.90
N HIS A 38 10.40 -11.27 53.47
CA HIS A 38 10.58 -11.97 52.18
C HIS A 38 10.30 -11.04 50.98
N GLN A 39 9.38 -10.08 51.12
CA GLN A 39 9.14 -9.06 50.10
C GLN A 39 10.26 -8.02 50.04
N ALA A 40 10.91 -7.69 51.16
CA ALA A 40 12.03 -6.75 51.17
C ALA A 40 13.31 -7.38 50.59
N VAL A 41 13.58 -8.66 50.88
CA VAL A 41 14.68 -9.41 50.29
C VAL A 41 14.40 -9.74 48.83
N CYS A 42 13.19 -10.15 48.44
CA CYS A 42 12.83 -10.29 47.02
C CYS A 42 12.81 -8.95 46.28
N LYS A 43 12.48 -7.80 46.91
CA LYS A 43 12.59 -6.47 46.27
C LYS A 43 14.03 -5.98 46.19
N ARG A 44 14.91 -6.32 47.13
CA ARG A 44 16.36 -6.03 47.03
C ARG A 44 17.05 -6.98 46.05
N PHE A 45 16.62 -8.24 45.99
CA PHE A 45 17.10 -9.23 45.02
C PHE A 45 16.56 -8.92 43.63
N TRP A 46 15.29 -8.51 43.46
CA TRP A 46 14.77 -7.99 42.19
C TRP A 46 15.34 -6.63 41.83
N ARG A 47 15.66 -5.73 42.78
CA ARG A 47 16.40 -4.49 42.47
C ARG A 47 17.85 -4.78 42.05
N ALA A 48 18.51 -5.76 42.67
CA ALA A 48 19.87 -6.17 42.30
C ALA A 48 19.91 -7.00 41.00
N VAL A 49 18.91 -7.83 40.74
CA VAL A 49 18.72 -8.60 39.49
C VAL A 49 18.21 -7.71 38.35
N SER A 50 17.48 -6.64 38.66
CA SER A 50 17.09 -5.60 37.69
C SER A 50 18.26 -4.67 37.30
N LEU A 51 19.37 -4.69 38.06
CA LEU A 51 20.60 -3.94 37.77
C LEU A 51 21.69 -4.79 37.10
N ALA A 52 21.40 -6.06 36.80
CA ALA A 52 22.31 -7.00 36.14
C ALA A 52 21.63 -7.75 34.98
N HIS A 53 20.73 -7.09 34.25
CA HIS A 53 20.55 -7.44 32.84
C HIS A 53 21.79 -6.91 32.11
N MET A 54 22.58 -7.80 31.52
CA MET A 54 23.62 -7.41 30.55
C MET A 54 22.90 -6.71 29.39
N THR A 55 22.83 -5.37 29.44
CA THR A 55 22.23 -4.58 28.38
C THR A 55 23.01 -4.86 27.09
N SER A 56 22.30 -5.16 26.01
CA SER A 56 22.92 -5.47 24.71
C SER A 56 23.65 -4.27 24.08
N TYR A 57 23.52 -3.09 24.67
CA TYR A 57 24.15 -1.84 24.26
C TYR A 57 24.95 -1.21 25.42
N SER A 58 26.01 -0.48 25.07
CA SER A 58 26.89 0.23 26.00
C SER A 58 27.26 1.61 25.46
N VAL A 59 27.57 2.54 26.36
CA VAL A 59 28.17 3.84 26.02
C VAL A 59 29.67 3.62 25.82
N VAL A 60 30.25 4.23 24.79
CA VAL A 60 31.66 4.07 24.43
C VAL A 60 32.31 5.45 24.35
N ASP A 61 33.54 5.58 24.84
CA ASP A 61 34.28 6.85 24.76
C ASP A 61 35.03 7.00 23.42
N ASP A 62 35.54 5.89 22.87
CA ASP A 62 36.29 5.85 21.61
C ASP A 62 35.68 4.91 20.54
N PRO A 63 35.32 5.40 19.34
CA PRO A 63 34.66 4.60 18.30
C PRO A 63 35.55 3.50 17.68
N ALA A 64 36.87 3.54 17.93
CA ALA A 64 37.82 2.53 17.47
C ALA A 64 37.75 1.21 18.27
N THR A 65 37.14 1.22 19.46
CA THR A 65 37.04 0.05 20.34
C THR A 65 35.89 -0.90 20.00
N VAL A 66 35.03 -0.51 19.06
CA VAL A 66 33.81 -1.23 18.70
C VAL A 66 34.09 -2.38 17.72
N ASP A 67 33.57 -3.58 18.01
CA ASP A 67 33.59 -4.69 17.05
C ASP A 67 32.51 -4.53 15.97
N TYR A 68 32.92 -4.00 14.82
CA TYR A 68 32.04 -3.73 13.67
C TYR A 68 31.56 -4.98 12.94
N LYS A 69 31.90 -6.21 13.36
CA LYS A 69 31.34 -7.43 12.74
C LYS A 69 29.87 -7.64 13.13
N THR A 70 29.58 -7.53 14.43
CA THR A 70 28.24 -7.78 15.00
C THR A 70 27.58 -6.49 15.51
N MET A 71 28.38 -5.50 15.89
CA MET A 71 27.91 -4.24 16.47
C MET A 71 28.08 -3.08 15.49
N CYS A 72 27.41 -1.97 15.77
CA CYS A 72 27.55 -0.69 15.10
C CYS A 72 27.70 0.44 16.13
N CYS A 73 28.36 1.52 15.72
CA CYS A 73 28.55 2.70 16.55
C CYS A 73 27.62 3.82 16.07
N CYS A 74 26.74 4.32 16.94
CA CYS A 74 25.87 5.44 16.65
C CYS A 74 26.22 6.68 17.48
N VAL A 75 26.14 7.84 16.85
CA VAL A 75 26.42 9.15 17.45
C VAL A 75 25.12 9.91 17.62
N THR A 76 24.79 10.32 18.84
CA THR A 76 23.60 11.15 19.12
C THR A 76 23.84 12.61 18.77
N THR A 77 22.78 13.42 18.76
CA THR A 77 22.89 14.88 18.61
C THR A 77 23.71 15.55 19.72
N ASP A 78 23.84 14.87 20.86
CA ASP A 78 24.57 15.34 22.04
C ASP A 78 26.05 14.90 22.02
N ASN A 79 26.55 14.37 20.89
CA ASN A 79 27.89 13.82 20.71
C ASN A 79 28.25 12.65 21.65
N ALA A 80 27.27 11.85 22.07
CA ALA A 80 27.53 10.60 22.79
C ALA A 80 27.59 9.41 21.82
N TYR A 81 28.56 8.51 22.02
CA TYR A 81 28.72 7.29 21.23
C TYR A 81 28.10 6.10 21.94
N TYR A 82 27.30 5.34 21.19
CA TYR A 82 26.67 4.11 21.66
C TYR A 82 27.09 2.94 20.78
N GLN A 83 27.44 1.82 21.41
CA GLN A 83 27.64 0.54 20.76
C GLN A 83 26.34 -0.26 20.81
N VAL A 84 25.80 -0.60 19.64
CA VAL A 84 24.48 -1.25 19.50
C VAL A 84 24.56 -2.41 18.49
N PRO A 85 23.86 -3.54 18.70
CA PRO A 85 23.81 -4.63 17.72
C PRO A 85 23.29 -4.18 16.36
N LYS A 86 23.90 -4.64 15.26
CA LYS A 86 23.44 -4.31 13.90
C LYS A 86 22.01 -4.74 13.61
N ASP A 87 21.56 -5.79 14.29
CA ASP A 87 20.23 -6.39 14.11
C ASP A 87 19.10 -5.42 14.44
N TYR A 88 19.32 -4.50 15.38
CA TYR A 88 18.33 -3.50 15.80
C TYR A 88 18.01 -2.49 14.70
N PHE A 89 18.92 -2.25 13.76
CA PHE A 89 18.72 -1.28 12.67
C PHE A 89 18.43 -1.93 11.31
N ARG A 90 18.31 -3.26 11.23
CA ARG A 90 18.08 -3.99 9.95
C ARG A 90 16.80 -3.55 9.25
N LEU A 91 15.75 -3.26 10.01
CA LEU A 91 14.44 -2.85 9.49
C LEU A 91 14.49 -1.47 8.81
N ASN A 92 15.46 -0.63 9.15
CA ASN A 92 15.65 0.67 8.53
C ASN A 92 16.40 0.51 7.20
N VAL A 93 15.66 0.54 6.09
CA VAL A 93 16.16 0.35 4.72
C VAL A 93 17.34 1.26 4.35
N ASN A 94 17.36 2.50 4.88
CA ASN A 94 18.44 3.45 4.58
C ASN A 94 19.72 3.13 5.35
N LEU A 95 19.61 2.63 6.58
CA LEU A 95 20.75 2.23 7.39
C LEU A 95 21.30 0.87 6.92
N SER A 96 20.44 -0.09 6.64
CA SER A 96 20.83 -1.44 6.22
C SER A 96 21.53 -1.49 4.87
N ARG A 97 21.14 -0.64 3.91
CA ARG A 97 21.75 -0.61 2.57
C ARG A 97 23.09 0.11 2.49
N ARG A 98 23.39 1.01 3.43
CA ARG A 98 24.56 1.91 3.30
C ARG A 98 25.41 1.94 4.57
N LYS A 99 24.82 2.30 5.71
CA LYS A 99 25.56 2.69 6.91
C LYS A 99 25.99 1.51 7.78
N LEU A 100 25.23 0.40 7.82
CA LEU A 100 25.59 -0.78 8.62
C LEU A 100 26.70 -1.65 8.00
N LEU A 101 27.01 -1.44 6.71
CA LEU A 101 28.06 -2.15 5.98
C LEU A 101 29.43 -1.49 6.14
N VAL A 102 29.47 -0.19 6.47
CA VAL A 102 30.70 0.57 6.63
C VAL A 102 31.14 0.52 8.11
N PRO A 103 32.42 0.24 8.41
CA PRO A 103 32.96 0.24 9.77
C PRO A 103 33.26 1.67 10.27
N GLU A 104 32.27 2.55 10.17
CA GLU A 104 32.37 3.95 10.60
C GLU A 104 31.18 4.33 11.49
N PRO A 105 31.36 5.26 12.44
CA PRO A 105 30.27 5.76 13.27
C PRO A 105 29.28 6.57 12.43
N PHE A 106 27.98 6.38 12.68
CA PHE A 106 26.94 7.13 11.97
C PHE A 106 26.07 7.98 12.89
N SER A 107 25.68 9.16 12.40
CA SER A 107 24.84 10.09 13.14
C SER A 107 23.37 9.65 13.19
N VAL A 108 22.78 9.69 14.38
CA VAL A 108 21.36 9.45 14.67
C VAL A 108 20.69 10.77 15.04
N PRO A 109 19.52 11.12 14.47
CA PRO A 109 18.83 12.38 14.76
C PRO A 109 18.06 12.34 16.09
N LEU A 110 18.64 11.81 17.16
CA LEU A 110 18.01 11.67 18.48
C LEU A 110 18.98 12.11 19.59
N CYS A 111 18.42 12.71 20.65
CA CYS A 111 19.13 12.96 21.91
C CYS A 111 19.39 11.64 22.64
N SER A 112 20.34 11.66 23.58
CA SER A 112 20.72 10.54 24.45
C SER A 112 19.53 9.88 25.18
N SER A 113 18.63 10.68 25.79
CA SER A 113 17.43 10.18 26.48
C SER A 113 16.43 9.48 25.56
N ALA A 114 16.16 10.06 24.39
CA ALA A 114 15.27 9.49 23.38
C ALA A 114 15.84 8.21 22.75
N LEU A 115 17.16 8.16 22.55
CA LEU A 115 17.83 6.97 22.04
C LEU A 115 17.74 5.81 23.03
N LEU A 116 17.93 6.05 24.34
CA LEU A 116 17.77 5.01 25.36
C LEU A 116 16.36 4.41 25.38
N ASN A 117 15.33 5.23 25.26
CA ASN A 117 13.94 4.77 25.15
C ASN A 117 13.73 3.92 23.88
N LEU A 118 14.32 4.33 22.75
CA LEU A 118 14.28 3.56 21.50
C LEU A 118 14.99 2.21 21.64
N LEU A 119 16.19 2.18 22.24
CA LEU A 119 16.96 0.95 22.42
C LEU A 119 16.23 -0.03 23.33
N ALA A 120 15.61 0.45 24.41
CA ALA A 120 14.76 -0.38 25.27
C ALA A 120 13.56 -0.98 24.52
N LEU A 121 12.95 -0.24 23.58
CA LEU A 121 11.89 -0.76 22.73
C LEU A 121 12.41 -1.77 21.70
N LEU A 122 13.57 -1.55 21.10
CA LEU A 122 14.19 -2.47 20.14
C LEU A 122 14.63 -3.77 20.80
N GLU A 123 15.12 -3.70 22.03
CA GLU A 123 15.46 -4.87 22.83
C GLU A 123 14.20 -5.70 23.12
N LYS A 124 13.10 -5.06 23.56
CA LYS A 124 11.80 -5.73 23.70
C LYS A 124 11.27 -6.30 22.39
N ALA A 125 11.40 -5.54 21.29
CA ALA A 125 10.97 -5.95 19.94
C ALA A 125 11.84 -7.06 19.33
N SER A 126 13.03 -7.29 19.87
CA SER A 126 13.87 -8.44 19.48
C SER A 126 13.42 -9.74 20.13
N ILE A 127 12.76 -9.66 21.30
CA ILE A 127 12.25 -10.81 22.06
C ILE A 127 10.79 -11.10 21.68
N VAL A 128 10.01 -10.05 21.46
CA VAL A 128 8.57 -10.07 21.19
C VAL A 128 8.30 -9.31 19.89
N SER A 129 7.22 -9.61 19.15
CA SER A 129 6.88 -8.81 17.95
C SER A 129 6.76 -7.32 18.28
N THR A 130 7.10 -6.45 17.31
CA THR A 130 7.10 -4.99 17.47
C THR A 130 5.76 -4.45 18.01
N VAL A 131 4.65 -5.06 17.57
CA VAL A 131 3.29 -4.72 18.02
C VAL A 131 3.12 -4.97 19.52
N ALA A 132 3.52 -6.13 20.02
CA ALA A 132 3.38 -6.48 21.43
C ALA A 132 4.43 -5.78 22.32
N ALA A 133 5.61 -5.45 21.79
CA ALA A 133 6.61 -4.63 22.49
C ALA A 133 6.10 -3.21 22.79
N THR A 134 5.20 -2.68 21.93
CA THR A 134 4.61 -1.34 22.08
C THR A 134 3.28 -1.29 22.84
N ALA A 135 2.66 -2.44 23.11
CA ALA A 135 1.33 -2.51 23.74
C ALA A 135 1.33 -2.27 25.27
N HIS A 136 2.48 -2.41 25.93
CA HIS A 136 2.59 -2.34 27.39
C HIS A 136 3.01 -0.96 27.95
N THR A 137 3.09 0.08 27.13
CA THR A 137 3.20 1.46 27.63
C THR A 137 1.80 1.93 28.07
N GLU A 138 1.57 1.92 29.38
CA GLU A 138 0.27 2.03 30.05
C GLU A 138 -0.58 3.25 29.64
N GLY A 139 -1.90 3.02 29.49
CA GLY A 139 -2.94 4.06 29.40
C GLY A 139 -4.28 3.64 28.75
N SER A 140 -5.07 2.81 29.43
CA SER A 140 -6.54 2.61 29.32
C SER A 140 -7.25 2.69 27.95
N GLY A 141 -7.82 1.57 27.51
CA GLY A 141 -9.13 1.49 26.85
C GLY A 141 -9.20 1.87 25.36
N SER A 142 -9.70 0.92 24.56
CA SER A 142 -9.89 0.96 23.09
C SER A 142 -8.65 0.60 22.28
N GLY A 143 -8.78 -0.46 21.47
CA GLY A 143 -7.72 -1.08 20.68
C GLY A 143 -7.21 -0.22 19.53
N GLY A 144 -6.41 0.79 19.86
CA GLY A 144 -5.56 1.53 18.93
C GLY A 144 -4.17 1.69 19.55
N SER A 145 -3.13 1.35 18.79
CA SER A 145 -1.73 1.54 19.17
C SER A 145 -1.44 3.03 19.41
N GLN A 146 -1.58 3.50 20.65
CA GLN A 146 -1.26 4.87 21.01
C GLN A 146 0.26 5.08 21.01
N LYS A 147 0.71 6.17 20.37
CA LYS A 147 2.12 6.58 20.37
C LYS A 147 2.62 6.74 21.82
N PRO A 148 3.81 6.20 22.17
CA PRO A 148 4.44 6.44 23.46
C PRO A 148 4.54 7.94 23.75
N GLN A 149 4.28 8.36 24.99
CA GLN A 149 4.22 9.78 25.36
C GLN A 149 5.49 10.56 24.99
N TRP A 150 6.67 9.98 25.26
CA TRP A 150 7.97 10.58 24.92
C TRP A 150 8.15 10.84 23.42
N MET A 151 7.38 10.16 22.56
CA MET A 151 7.47 10.30 21.11
C MET A 151 6.69 11.51 20.58
N LYS A 152 5.73 12.05 21.36
CA LYS A 152 4.96 13.24 21.01
C LYS A 152 5.82 14.51 20.98
N ASP A 153 6.88 14.52 21.80
CA ASP A 153 7.79 15.65 21.93
C ASP A 153 8.88 15.69 20.84
N LEU A 154 8.96 14.67 19.97
CA LEU A 154 9.94 14.60 18.87
C LEU A 154 9.44 15.28 17.59
N ASP A 155 10.37 15.84 16.82
CA ASP A 155 10.09 16.42 15.51
C ASP A 155 9.73 15.36 14.46
N LYS A 156 9.00 15.73 13.39
CA LYS A 156 8.52 14.81 12.33
C LYS A 156 9.65 13.98 11.71
N ARG A 157 10.84 14.56 11.56
CA ARG A 157 12.02 13.85 11.04
C ARG A 157 12.52 12.78 12.01
N GLN A 158 12.51 13.07 13.30
CA GLN A 158 12.96 12.15 14.35
C GLN A 158 11.94 11.03 14.56
N GLN A 159 10.64 11.35 14.51
CA GLN A 159 9.57 10.36 14.52
C GLN A 159 9.72 9.37 13.35
N LYS A 160 9.93 9.86 12.12
CA LYS A 160 10.19 9.01 10.94
C LYS A 160 11.41 8.10 11.11
N PHE A 161 12.45 8.57 11.79
CA PHE A 161 13.62 7.75 12.07
C PHE A 161 13.29 6.60 13.05
N VAL A 162 12.62 6.91 14.16
CA VAL A 162 12.17 5.91 15.16
C VAL A 162 11.24 4.88 14.51
N CYS A 163 10.26 5.35 13.72
CA CYS A 163 9.38 4.51 12.89
C CYS A 163 10.19 3.50 12.06
N ALA A 164 11.15 3.99 11.29
CA ALA A 164 11.95 3.18 10.38
C ALA A 164 12.81 2.14 11.12
N CYS A 165 13.32 2.47 12.31
CA CYS A 165 14.08 1.52 13.12
C CYS A 165 13.20 0.40 13.69
N LEU A 166 11.98 0.72 14.11
CA LEU A 166 11.01 -0.27 14.60
C LEU A 166 10.31 -1.04 13.46
N GLY A 167 10.61 -0.74 12.20
CA GLY A 167 9.89 -1.30 11.04
C GLY A 167 8.42 -0.85 10.96
N ILE A 168 8.05 0.17 11.74
CA ILE A 168 6.71 0.74 11.77
C ILE A 168 6.67 1.76 10.62
N SER A 169 5.89 1.48 9.57
CA SER A 169 5.87 2.34 8.38
C SER A 169 5.26 3.72 8.66
N THR A 170 4.31 3.82 9.60
CA THR A 170 3.86 5.05 10.27
C THR A 170 3.10 4.70 11.55
N TRP A 171 3.32 5.45 12.64
CA TRP A 171 2.51 5.32 13.87
C TRP A 171 1.10 5.89 13.71
N ASP A 172 0.87 6.69 12.67
CA ASP A 172 -0.46 7.06 12.20
C ASP A 172 -0.79 6.08 11.07
N GLY A 173 -1.68 5.13 11.35
CA GLY A 173 -1.99 3.99 10.49
C GLY A 173 -2.09 4.31 9.01
N ARG A 174 -1.10 3.88 8.22
CA ARG A 174 -1.31 3.58 6.80
C ARG A 174 -1.84 2.16 6.59
N ASN A 175 -2.04 1.42 7.67
CA ASN A 175 -2.73 0.14 7.71
C ASN A 175 -4.24 0.37 7.93
N VAL A 176 -4.86 1.16 7.06
CA VAL A 176 -6.29 1.43 7.13
C VAL A 176 -7.01 0.38 6.30
N CYS A 177 -8.03 -0.25 6.89
CA CYS A 177 -8.90 -1.17 6.17
C CYS A 177 -9.69 -0.41 5.11
N PHE A 178 -9.85 -1.03 3.95
CA PHE A 178 -10.63 -0.43 2.86
C PHE A 178 -12.13 -0.56 3.16
N TYR A 179 -12.50 -1.64 3.83
CA TYR A 179 -13.87 -2.01 4.16
C TYR A 179 -14.13 -1.89 5.67
N ASP A 180 -15.41 -1.81 6.01
CA ASP A 180 -15.90 -1.78 7.39
C ASP A 180 -15.59 -3.09 8.15
N GLU A 181 -15.63 -4.22 7.42
CA GLU A 181 -15.27 -5.52 7.97
C GLU A 181 -13.75 -5.62 8.18
N LYS A 182 -13.33 -5.91 9.42
CA LYS A 182 -11.91 -6.01 9.77
C LYS A 182 -11.22 -7.25 9.21
N MET A 183 -11.96 -8.30 8.89
CA MET A 183 -11.44 -9.56 8.35
C MET A 183 -12.20 -9.93 7.08
N PRO A 184 -11.57 -10.59 6.10
CA PRO A 184 -12.25 -11.08 4.91
C PRO A 184 -13.23 -12.21 5.23
N LYS A 185 -14.05 -12.62 4.26
CA LYS A 185 -14.88 -13.83 4.36
C LYS A 185 -14.16 -15.03 3.75
N GLU A 186 -14.62 -16.22 4.12
CA GLU A 186 -14.14 -17.46 3.49
C GLU A 186 -14.48 -17.47 2.00
N ASN A 187 -13.57 -17.97 1.18
CA ASN A 187 -13.59 -17.97 -0.29
C ASN A 187 -13.44 -16.61 -0.98
N ASP A 188 -13.25 -15.51 -0.25
CA ASP A 188 -12.98 -14.21 -0.87
C ASP A 188 -11.60 -14.18 -1.53
N VAL A 189 -11.52 -13.64 -2.73
CA VAL A 189 -10.23 -13.34 -3.39
C VAL A 189 -9.76 -11.97 -2.95
N VAL A 190 -8.53 -11.91 -2.41
CA VAL A 190 -7.92 -10.70 -1.84
C VAL A 190 -6.56 -10.42 -2.45
N TRP A 191 -6.20 -9.14 -2.53
CA TRP A 191 -4.91 -8.72 -3.03
C TRP A 191 -3.85 -8.72 -1.92
N VAL A 192 -2.81 -9.53 -2.09
CA VAL A 192 -1.79 -9.76 -1.07
C VAL A 192 -0.39 -9.37 -1.53
N ARG A 193 0.45 -8.91 -0.61
CA ARG A 193 1.88 -8.66 -0.85
C ARG A 193 2.72 -9.69 -0.12
N VAL A 194 3.66 -10.29 -0.83
CA VAL A 194 4.56 -11.30 -0.27
C VAL A 194 5.64 -10.60 0.56
N VAL A 195 5.74 -10.95 1.84
CA VAL A 195 6.74 -10.37 2.75
C VAL A 195 7.91 -11.31 2.93
N GLN A 196 7.62 -12.58 3.19
CA GLN A 196 8.66 -13.59 3.40
C GLN A 196 8.25 -14.90 2.74
N VAL A 197 9.24 -15.58 2.17
CA VAL A 197 9.06 -16.92 1.60
C VAL A 197 9.92 -17.88 2.40
N ASN A 198 9.28 -18.83 3.07
CA ASN A 198 9.93 -19.97 3.73
C ASN A 198 9.78 -21.22 2.85
N ASP A 199 10.48 -22.30 3.18
CA ASP A 199 10.43 -23.55 2.41
C ASP A 199 9.08 -24.27 2.48
N THR A 200 8.34 -24.08 3.57
CA THR A 200 7.04 -24.72 3.83
C THR A 200 5.84 -23.82 3.57
N SER A 201 6.00 -22.50 3.71
CA SER A 201 4.93 -21.52 3.55
C SER A 201 5.45 -20.15 3.15
N ALA A 202 4.60 -19.34 2.54
CA ALA A 202 4.86 -17.93 2.28
C ALA A 202 4.01 -17.07 3.22
N VAL A 203 4.64 -16.11 3.90
CA VAL A 203 3.96 -15.12 4.73
C VAL A 203 3.66 -13.90 3.85
N VAL A 204 2.40 -13.49 3.85
CA VAL A 204 1.89 -12.41 3.01
C VAL A 204 1.11 -11.41 3.86
N HIS A 205 1.02 -10.16 3.40
CA HIS A 205 0.19 -9.13 4.01
C HIS A 205 -1.03 -8.85 3.12
N LEU A 206 -2.23 -8.85 3.71
CA LEU A 206 -3.46 -8.48 3.03
C LEU A 206 -3.55 -6.95 2.95
N LEU A 207 -3.38 -6.39 1.76
CA LEU A 207 -3.28 -4.94 1.57
C LEU A 207 -4.62 -4.22 1.81
N GLU A 208 -5.74 -4.90 1.55
CA GLU A 208 -7.11 -4.37 1.73
C GLU A 208 -7.55 -4.29 3.20
N TYR A 209 -6.99 -5.15 4.06
CA TYR A 209 -7.40 -5.33 5.46
C TYR A 209 -6.33 -4.86 6.44
N GLY A 210 -5.74 -3.69 6.18
CA GLY A 210 -4.78 -3.08 7.11
C GLY A 210 -3.49 -3.89 7.29
N ASN A 211 -3.03 -4.58 6.24
CA ASN A 211 -1.80 -5.38 6.26
C ASN A 211 -1.81 -6.49 7.32
N GLN A 212 -2.96 -7.13 7.56
CA GLN A 212 -3.03 -8.35 8.35
C GLN A 212 -2.16 -9.45 7.73
N GLU A 213 -1.54 -10.25 8.59
CA GLU A 213 -0.68 -11.36 8.17
C GLU A 213 -1.53 -12.55 7.75
N GLY A 214 -1.24 -13.09 6.57
CA GLY A 214 -1.79 -14.33 6.05
C GLY A 214 -0.68 -15.29 5.65
N ILE A 215 -1.02 -16.57 5.58
CA ILE A 215 -0.08 -17.64 5.24
C ILE A 215 -0.59 -18.38 4.01
N ILE A 216 0.27 -18.53 3.01
CA ILE A 216 0.03 -19.42 1.87
C ILE A 216 0.87 -20.68 2.09
N PRO A 217 0.25 -21.85 2.40
CA PRO A 217 0.99 -23.09 2.54
C PRO A 217 1.50 -23.59 1.19
N TYR A 218 2.61 -24.34 1.17
CA TYR A 218 3.22 -24.86 -0.05
C TYR A 218 2.24 -25.62 -0.97
N THR A 219 1.30 -26.36 -0.39
CA THR A 219 0.26 -27.13 -1.11
C THR A 219 -0.70 -26.26 -1.91
N GLU A 220 -0.82 -24.99 -1.55
CA GLU A 220 -1.77 -24.02 -2.10
C GLU A 220 -1.11 -22.95 -2.98
N ILE A 221 0.18 -23.10 -3.32
CA ILE A 221 0.92 -22.16 -4.16
C ILE A 221 0.72 -22.42 -5.66
N THR A 222 0.90 -23.67 -6.11
CA THR A 222 0.75 -24.07 -7.52
C THR A 222 0.08 -25.43 -7.68
N ARG A 223 -0.55 -25.65 -8.85
CA ARG A 223 -1.04 -26.96 -9.27
C ARG A 223 0.09 -27.90 -9.70
N ILE A 224 1.16 -27.34 -10.27
CA ILE A 224 2.31 -28.07 -10.79
C ILE A 224 3.35 -28.25 -9.69
N ARG A 225 4.00 -29.42 -9.64
CA ARG A 225 5.11 -29.68 -8.72
C ARG A 225 6.32 -28.84 -9.10
N ILE A 226 6.81 -28.04 -8.15
CA ILE A 226 7.96 -27.15 -8.32
C ILE A 226 9.10 -27.57 -7.42
N ARG A 227 10.34 -27.25 -7.82
CA ARG A 227 11.54 -27.53 -7.00
C ARG A 227 11.74 -26.49 -5.88
N ALA A 228 11.36 -25.23 -6.13
CA ALA A 228 11.55 -24.13 -5.21
C ALA A 228 10.42 -23.10 -5.34
N ILE A 229 9.92 -22.59 -4.21
CA ILE A 229 8.82 -21.61 -4.13
C ILE A 229 9.21 -20.27 -4.74
N GLY A 230 10.47 -19.85 -4.54
CA GLY A 230 11.00 -18.56 -5.00
C GLY A 230 10.95 -18.35 -6.53
N LYS A 231 10.71 -19.41 -7.31
CA LYS A 231 10.50 -19.30 -8.76
C LYS A 231 9.11 -18.78 -9.11
N VAL A 232 8.09 -19.15 -8.32
CA VAL A 232 6.69 -18.79 -8.56
C VAL A 232 6.32 -17.52 -7.82
N ILE A 233 6.73 -17.40 -6.56
CA ILE A 233 6.39 -16.28 -5.69
C ILE A 233 7.69 -15.59 -5.29
N LYS A 234 7.79 -14.29 -5.58
CA LYS A 234 8.95 -13.48 -5.20
C LYS A 234 8.57 -12.52 -4.08
N VAL A 235 9.46 -12.37 -3.11
CA VAL A 235 9.33 -11.40 -2.03
C VAL A 235 9.16 -9.99 -2.61
N GLY A 236 8.20 -9.23 -2.07
CA GLY A 236 7.87 -7.88 -2.48
C GLY A 236 6.89 -7.79 -3.66
N ARG A 237 6.57 -8.88 -4.35
CA ARG A 237 5.52 -8.88 -5.38
C ARG A 237 4.13 -8.96 -4.75
N SER A 238 3.15 -8.39 -5.44
CA SER A 238 1.75 -8.50 -5.06
C SER A 238 1.07 -9.50 -5.99
N GLU A 239 0.17 -10.31 -5.44
CA GLU A 239 -0.49 -11.42 -6.11
C GLU A 239 -1.93 -11.52 -5.58
N ALA A 240 -2.85 -12.07 -6.38
CA ALA A 240 -4.19 -12.41 -5.89
C ALA A 240 -4.15 -13.78 -5.18
N ALA A 241 -4.83 -13.88 -4.04
CA ALA A 241 -4.99 -15.13 -3.30
C ALA A 241 -6.40 -15.25 -2.74
N GLN A 242 -6.95 -16.46 -2.72
CA GLN A 242 -8.26 -16.78 -2.15
C GLN A 242 -8.12 -17.18 -0.68
N VAL A 243 -9.02 -16.70 0.17
CA VAL A 243 -9.09 -17.10 1.58
C VAL A 243 -9.73 -18.48 1.70
N ILE A 244 -9.02 -19.43 2.32
CA ILE A 244 -9.55 -20.78 2.56
C ILE A 244 -10.17 -20.87 3.94
N ARG A 245 -9.37 -20.53 4.98
CA ARG A 245 -9.77 -20.68 6.38
C ARG A 245 -9.37 -19.45 7.18
N ILE A 246 -10.24 -19.07 8.11
CA ILE A 246 -10.02 -17.94 9.00
C ILE A 246 -10.19 -18.40 10.44
N ASP A 247 -9.11 -18.37 11.21
CA ASP A 247 -9.14 -18.64 12.64
C ASP A 247 -9.30 -17.31 13.41
N LYS A 248 -10.55 -16.90 13.66
CA LYS A 248 -10.87 -15.60 14.28
C LYS A 248 -10.24 -15.39 15.66
N GLU A 249 -10.05 -16.46 16.44
CA GLU A 249 -9.46 -16.38 17.78
C GLU A 249 -7.95 -16.09 17.76
N LYS A 250 -7.25 -16.67 16.77
CA LYS A 250 -5.80 -16.57 16.66
C LYS A 250 -5.35 -15.52 15.64
N GLY A 251 -6.25 -15.06 14.78
CA GLY A 251 -5.97 -14.12 13.71
C GLY A 251 -5.20 -14.74 12.54
N TYR A 252 -5.18 -16.07 12.40
CA TYR A 252 -4.53 -16.73 11.26
C TYR A 252 -5.48 -16.80 10.06
N ILE A 253 -4.95 -16.44 8.89
CA ILE A 253 -5.66 -16.48 7.61
C ILE A 253 -4.87 -17.39 6.67
N ASP A 254 -5.46 -18.53 6.34
CA ASP A 254 -4.89 -19.45 5.35
C ASP A 254 -5.39 -19.07 3.95
N LEU A 255 -4.45 -18.87 3.04
CA LEU A 255 -4.68 -18.36 1.69
C LEU A 255 -4.23 -19.36 0.63
N SER A 256 -4.87 -19.35 -0.54
CA SER A 256 -4.50 -20.14 -1.71
C SER A 256 -4.32 -19.29 -2.94
N LYS A 257 -3.18 -19.47 -3.62
CA LYS A 257 -2.96 -18.95 -4.97
C LYS A 257 -3.48 -19.94 -6.03
N LYS A 258 -3.43 -21.24 -5.74
CA LYS A 258 -3.78 -22.33 -6.64
C LYS A 258 -5.25 -22.30 -7.08
N GLN A 259 -6.14 -21.87 -6.19
CA GLN A 259 -7.58 -21.89 -6.39
C GLN A 259 -8.08 -20.69 -7.23
N VAL A 260 -7.31 -19.61 -7.31
CA VAL A 260 -7.67 -18.39 -8.05
C VAL A 260 -7.55 -18.61 -9.56
N THR A 261 -8.61 -18.28 -10.30
CA THR A 261 -8.61 -18.27 -11.76
C THR A 261 -8.00 -16.97 -12.31
N HIS A 262 -7.53 -16.98 -13.56
CA HIS A 262 -6.99 -15.76 -14.19
C HIS A 262 -8.01 -14.62 -14.29
N LYS A 263 -9.30 -14.94 -14.45
CA LYS A 263 -10.37 -13.95 -14.49
C LYS A 263 -10.55 -13.30 -13.11
N GLU A 264 -10.70 -14.11 -12.07
CA GLU A 264 -10.82 -13.61 -10.68
C GLU A 264 -9.58 -12.82 -10.24
N ALA A 265 -8.39 -13.20 -10.69
CA ALA A 265 -7.17 -12.46 -10.41
C ALA A 265 -7.21 -11.03 -10.98
N LYS A 266 -7.66 -10.88 -12.24
CA LYS A 266 -7.83 -9.57 -12.88
C LYS A 266 -8.94 -8.75 -12.22
N ASP A 267 -10.06 -9.38 -11.88
CA ASP A 267 -11.18 -8.72 -11.20
C ASP A 267 -10.77 -8.24 -9.81
N CYS A 268 -9.99 -9.05 -9.07
CA CYS A 268 -9.43 -8.70 -7.77
C CYS A 268 -8.43 -7.53 -7.88
N GLU A 269 -7.55 -7.56 -8.89
CA GLU A 269 -6.60 -6.48 -9.16
C GLU A 269 -7.35 -5.16 -9.42
N ALA A 270 -8.37 -5.16 -10.29
CA ALA A 270 -9.19 -4.00 -10.57
C ALA A 270 -9.94 -3.49 -9.31
N ARG A 271 -10.48 -4.40 -8.49
CA ARG A 271 -11.12 -4.06 -7.20
C ARG A 271 -10.14 -3.40 -6.25
N PHE A 272 -8.94 -3.95 -6.12
CA PHE A 272 -7.89 -3.41 -5.26
C PHE A 272 -7.49 -2.00 -5.69
N PHE A 273 -7.29 -1.75 -6.99
CA PHE A 273 -6.95 -0.42 -7.48
C PHE A 273 -8.01 0.62 -7.15
N LYS A 274 -9.30 0.30 -7.37
CA LYS A 274 -10.42 1.17 -6.97
C LYS A 274 -10.42 1.46 -5.48
N GLY A 275 -10.25 0.44 -4.64
CA GLY A 275 -10.17 0.62 -3.18
C GLY A 275 -8.97 1.43 -2.73
N ASN A 276 -7.81 1.22 -3.36
CA ASN A 276 -6.59 1.94 -3.02
C ASN A 276 -6.66 3.42 -3.41
N GLU A 277 -7.35 3.76 -4.50
CA GLU A 277 -7.59 5.15 -4.90
C GLU A 277 -8.53 5.85 -3.92
N VAL A 278 -9.64 5.22 -3.51
CA VAL A 278 -10.53 5.72 -2.45
C VAL A 278 -9.72 5.97 -1.18
N ARG A 279 -8.91 5.00 -0.76
CA ARG A 279 -8.03 5.15 0.40
C ARG A 279 -7.07 6.30 0.25
N SER A 280 -6.41 6.42 -0.91
CA SER A 280 -5.46 7.50 -1.15
C SER A 280 -6.12 8.87 -1.05
N ALA A 281 -7.31 9.03 -1.64
CA ALA A 281 -8.08 10.27 -1.57
C ALA A 281 -8.48 10.59 -0.13
N VAL A 282 -9.11 9.65 0.58
CA VAL A 282 -9.59 9.87 1.95
C VAL A 282 -8.42 10.09 2.94
N CYS A 283 -7.31 9.38 2.79
CA CYS A 283 -6.11 9.62 3.60
C CYS A 283 -5.54 11.01 3.34
N HIS A 284 -5.58 11.53 2.10
CA HIS A 284 -5.14 12.88 1.81
C HIS A 284 -6.02 13.93 2.49
N VAL A 285 -7.35 13.75 2.42
CA VAL A 285 -8.31 14.60 3.15
C VAL A 285 -8.05 14.55 4.66
N ALA A 286 -7.74 13.37 5.20
CA ALA A 286 -7.41 13.20 6.60
C ALA A 286 -6.13 13.98 7.00
N ASP A 287 -5.09 13.92 6.17
CA ASP A 287 -3.84 14.64 6.38
C ASP A 287 -4.04 16.17 6.34
N GLU A 288 -4.88 16.68 5.43
CA GLU A 288 -5.17 18.11 5.31
C GLU A 288 -6.05 18.63 6.45
N CYS A 289 -7.05 17.84 6.86
CA CYS A 289 -7.93 18.21 7.98
C CYS A 289 -7.33 17.90 9.37
N GLY A 290 -6.18 17.22 9.44
CA GLY A 290 -5.55 16.81 10.70
C GLY A 290 -6.32 15.74 11.47
N ILE A 291 -7.13 14.93 10.76
CA ILE A 291 -7.97 13.86 11.31
C ILE A 291 -7.20 12.53 11.16
N PRO A 292 -7.28 11.58 12.11
CA PRO A 292 -6.70 10.26 11.91
C PRO A 292 -7.35 9.53 10.72
N ALA A 293 -6.53 8.92 9.86
CA ALA A 293 -6.98 8.31 8.60
C ALA A 293 -8.06 7.21 8.79
N GLN A 294 -8.03 6.47 9.90
CA GLN A 294 -9.07 5.49 10.21
C GLN A 294 -10.43 6.16 10.43
N GLN A 295 -10.47 7.26 11.19
CA GLN A 295 -11.70 8.00 11.44
C GLN A 295 -12.23 8.63 10.16
N ALA A 296 -11.35 9.13 9.29
CA ALA A 296 -11.76 9.65 7.98
C ALA A 296 -12.43 8.59 7.11
N MET A 297 -11.94 7.34 7.12
CA MET A 297 -12.60 6.22 6.44
C MET A 297 -13.95 5.85 7.06
N GLU A 298 -14.05 5.84 8.39
CA GLU A 298 -15.30 5.58 9.11
C GLU A 298 -16.37 6.63 8.82
N MET A 299 -15.96 7.89 8.60
CA MET A 299 -16.87 8.99 8.27
C MET A 299 -17.25 9.03 6.78
N ILE A 300 -16.32 8.73 5.87
CA ILE A 300 -16.52 8.93 4.43
C ILE A 300 -16.77 7.60 3.71
N ALA A 301 -15.82 6.66 3.77
CA ALA A 301 -15.85 5.47 2.91
C ALA A 301 -16.84 4.39 3.41
N TYR A 302 -16.83 4.07 4.70
CA TYR A 302 -17.65 2.97 5.24
C TYR A 302 -19.16 3.20 5.10
N PRO A 303 -19.69 4.42 5.35
CA PRO A 303 -21.12 4.65 5.16
C PRO A 303 -21.54 4.53 3.68
N LEU A 304 -20.65 4.84 2.73
CA LEU A 304 -20.91 4.63 1.30
C LEU A 304 -21.05 3.14 0.96
N TYR A 305 -20.20 2.28 1.55
CA TYR A 305 -20.34 0.82 1.42
C TYR A 305 -21.62 0.28 2.08
N ARG A 306 -22.05 0.84 3.21
CA ARG A 306 -23.28 0.42 3.91
C ARG A 306 -24.56 0.82 3.15
N ARG A 307 -24.51 1.92 2.39
CA ARG A 307 -25.67 2.44 1.66
C ARG A 307 -26.12 1.50 0.54
N GLU A 308 -25.18 0.94 -0.21
CA GLU A 308 -25.49 0.05 -1.32
C GLU A 308 -24.45 -1.08 -1.41
N PRO A 309 -24.81 -2.32 -1.06
CA PRO A 309 -23.84 -3.41 -0.92
C PRO A 309 -23.15 -3.81 -2.24
N ASN A 310 -23.80 -3.57 -3.38
CA ASN A 310 -23.25 -3.90 -4.70
C ASN A 310 -22.44 -2.75 -5.33
N LYS A 311 -22.44 -1.57 -4.72
CA LYS A 311 -21.79 -0.38 -5.28
C LYS A 311 -20.57 0.00 -4.46
N HIS A 312 -19.40 -0.15 -5.08
CA HIS A 312 -18.13 0.19 -4.46
C HIS A 312 -18.04 1.70 -4.16
N ALA A 313 -17.41 2.10 -3.05
CA ALA A 313 -17.26 3.52 -2.66
C ALA A 313 -16.58 4.38 -3.75
N TRP A 314 -15.69 3.77 -4.54
CA TRP A 314 -15.07 4.42 -5.70
C TRP A 314 -16.10 4.93 -6.72
N ASN A 315 -17.13 4.12 -7.03
CA ASN A 315 -18.18 4.52 -7.98
C ASN A 315 -18.97 5.73 -7.44
N TRP A 316 -19.20 5.79 -6.13
CA TRP A 316 -19.86 6.94 -5.49
C TRP A 316 -19.03 8.21 -5.58
N LEU A 317 -17.73 8.12 -5.31
CA LEU A 317 -16.82 9.27 -5.39
C LEU A 317 -16.61 9.73 -6.84
N GLN A 318 -16.60 8.80 -7.79
CA GLN A 318 -16.56 9.11 -9.23
C GLN A 318 -17.84 9.85 -9.66
N GLU A 319 -19.01 9.35 -9.28
CA GLU A 319 -20.30 9.99 -9.55
C GLU A 319 -20.36 11.38 -8.92
N LEU A 320 -19.86 11.54 -7.70
CA LEU A 320 -19.74 12.83 -7.02
C LEU A 320 -18.87 13.81 -7.81
N ASN A 321 -17.75 13.36 -8.38
CA ASN A 321 -16.89 14.21 -9.19
C ASN A 321 -17.54 14.62 -10.52
N GLN A 322 -18.32 13.71 -11.13
CA GLN A 322 -19.01 13.96 -12.41
C GLN A 322 -20.21 14.89 -12.25
N THR A 323 -21.12 14.60 -11.31
CA THR A 323 -22.37 15.36 -11.18
C THR A 323 -22.23 16.57 -10.26
N LYS A 324 -21.19 16.60 -9.41
CA LYS A 324 -21.00 17.62 -8.36
C LYS A 324 -22.18 17.72 -7.37
N ASP A 325 -22.98 16.66 -7.26
CA ASP A 325 -24.14 16.60 -6.35
C ASP A 325 -23.73 16.27 -4.92
N VAL A 326 -23.29 17.30 -4.19
CA VAL A 326 -22.89 17.18 -2.77
C VAL A 326 -24.06 16.72 -1.88
N GLU A 327 -25.26 17.26 -2.09
CA GLU A 327 -26.40 16.99 -1.20
C GLU A 327 -26.87 15.54 -1.22
N ARG A 328 -26.93 14.90 -2.40
CA ARG A 328 -27.45 13.53 -2.53
C ARG A 328 -26.49 12.47 -1.99
N ILE A 329 -25.18 12.69 -2.18
CA ILE A 329 -24.14 11.71 -1.85
C ILE A 329 -23.58 11.97 -0.45
N LEU A 330 -23.19 13.22 -0.15
CA LEU A 330 -22.55 13.59 1.10
C LEU A 330 -23.54 14.08 2.18
N GLY A 331 -24.74 14.56 1.80
CA GLY A 331 -25.74 15.05 2.76
C GLY A 331 -26.09 14.05 3.87
N PRO A 332 -26.36 12.76 3.57
CA PRO A 332 -26.65 11.75 4.60
C PRO A 332 -25.49 11.45 5.55
N LEU A 333 -24.25 11.82 5.20
CA LEU A 333 -23.06 11.54 6.01
C LEU A 333 -22.88 12.56 7.15
N GLY A 334 -23.49 13.75 7.05
CA GLY A 334 -23.36 14.79 8.06
C GLY A 334 -21.91 15.26 8.28
N LEU A 335 -21.10 15.30 7.22
CA LEU A 335 -19.70 15.72 7.29
C LEU A 335 -19.56 17.22 7.51
N ASP A 336 -18.50 17.65 8.21
CA ASP A 336 -18.16 19.06 8.35
C ASP A 336 -17.90 19.72 6.98
N GLU A 337 -18.31 20.98 6.84
CA GLU A 337 -18.26 21.70 5.56
C GLU A 337 -16.80 21.84 5.05
N ASN A 338 -15.85 21.94 5.98
CA ASN A 338 -14.42 21.98 5.65
C ASN A 338 -13.95 20.66 5.00
N VAL A 339 -14.36 19.52 5.56
CA VAL A 339 -14.00 18.19 5.05
C VAL A 339 -14.60 17.98 3.66
N GLN A 340 -15.84 18.44 3.45
CA GLN A 340 -16.50 18.34 2.14
C GLN A 340 -15.77 19.16 1.06
N LYS A 341 -15.38 20.40 1.36
CA LYS A 341 -14.64 21.26 0.41
C LYS A 341 -13.28 20.64 0.04
N VAL A 342 -12.54 20.16 1.04
CA VAL A 342 -11.25 19.50 0.84
C VAL A 342 -11.42 18.22 0.02
N LEU A 343 -12.43 17.39 0.32
CA LEU A 343 -12.72 16.18 -0.42
C LEU A 343 -13.02 16.48 -1.90
N MET A 344 -13.85 17.49 -2.20
CA MET A 344 -14.13 17.87 -3.59
C MET A 344 -12.87 18.32 -4.34
N SER A 345 -12.04 19.17 -3.71
CA SER A 345 -10.77 19.59 -4.32
C SER A 345 -9.81 18.41 -4.55
N THR A 346 -9.80 17.44 -3.63
CA THR A 346 -9.00 16.22 -3.76
C THR A 346 -9.50 15.35 -4.91
N LEU A 347 -10.82 15.17 -5.05
CA LEU A 347 -11.41 14.34 -6.10
C LEU A 347 -11.16 14.89 -7.50
N GLU A 348 -11.22 16.22 -7.68
CA GLU A 348 -10.88 16.87 -8.96
C GLU A 348 -9.42 16.57 -9.39
N HIS A 349 -8.52 16.40 -8.42
CA HIS A 349 -7.11 16.12 -8.69
C HIS A 349 -6.78 14.63 -8.82
N VAL A 350 -7.40 13.78 -7.98
CA VAL A 350 -7.15 12.34 -7.92
C VAL A 350 -7.91 11.60 -9.01
N MET A 351 -9.22 11.82 -9.09
CA MET A 351 -10.13 11.09 -9.99
C MET A 351 -10.34 11.85 -11.31
N ARG A 352 -9.25 12.17 -12.00
CA ARG A 352 -9.33 12.84 -13.30
C ARG A 352 -10.06 11.93 -14.30
N THR A 353 -11.05 12.48 -14.98
CA THR A 353 -11.71 11.81 -16.09
C THR A 353 -10.71 11.52 -17.21
N GLU A 354 -10.72 10.29 -17.72
CA GLU A 354 -9.86 9.91 -18.84
C GLU A 354 -10.32 10.66 -20.10
N ILE A 355 -9.39 11.38 -20.73
CA ILE A 355 -9.68 12.07 -21.98
C ILE A 355 -9.65 11.04 -23.11
N LEU A 356 -10.84 10.68 -23.60
CA LEU A 356 -11.01 9.74 -24.70
C LEU A 356 -10.71 10.42 -26.03
N SER A 357 -10.11 9.67 -26.95
CA SER A 357 -9.89 10.13 -28.33
C SER A 357 -10.85 9.41 -29.25
N ILE A 358 -11.89 10.10 -29.72
CA ILE A 358 -12.86 9.54 -30.67
C ILE A 358 -12.31 9.75 -32.09
N CYS A 359 -12.38 8.73 -32.94
CA CYS A 359 -11.97 8.79 -34.34
C CYS A 359 -13.07 8.33 -35.28
N ALA A 360 -13.07 8.90 -36.49
CA ALA A 360 -13.86 8.41 -37.61
C ALA A 360 -13.02 8.51 -38.89
N ASP A 361 -13.10 7.49 -39.73
CA ASP A 361 -12.39 7.43 -41.01
C ASP A 361 -13.39 7.60 -42.15
N ILE A 362 -13.14 8.63 -42.96
CA ILE A 362 -13.99 9.01 -44.10
C ILE A 362 -13.18 8.98 -45.40
N GLU A 363 -13.84 8.59 -46.47
CA GLU A 363 -13.34 8.68 -47.84
C GLU A 363 -14.13 9.77 -48.57
N MET A 364 -13.43 10.75 -49.14
CA MET A 364 -14.05 11.84 -49.89
C MET A 364 -13.49 11.89 -51.31
N THR A 365 -14.37 11.93 -52.30
CA THR A 365 -14.03 12.03 -53.72
C THR A 365 -14.83 13.11 -54.39
N CYS A 366 -14.20 13.92 -55.26
CA CYS A 366 -14.88 14.88 -56.10
C CYS A 366 -14.13 14.99 -57.42
N PHE A 367 -14.82 14.72 -58.53
CA PHE A 367 -14.23 14.72 -59.88
C PHE A 367 -14.61 15.96 -60.70
N GLN A 368 -15.27 16.94 -60.09
CA GLN A 368 -15.59 18.21 -60.73
C GLN A 368 -14.35 19.10 -60.84
N CYS A 369 -14.36 20.07 -61.77
CA CYS A 369 -13.26 21.02 -61.96
C CYS A 369 -12.91 21.78 -60.68
N ASP A 370 -13.91 22.01 -59.81
CA ASP A 370 -13.79 22.70 -58.52
C ASP A 370 -13.63 21.73 -57.32
N GLY A 371 -13.16 20.51 -57.59
CA GLY A 371 -13.17 19.42 -56.61
C GLY A 371 -12.27 19.68 -55.40
N VAL A 372 -11.14 20.36 -55.58
CA VAL A 372 -10.21 20.67 -54.48
C VAL A 372 -10.84 21.66 -53.49
N ASP A 373 -11.53 22.69 -54.00
CA ASP A 373 -12.20 23.68 -53.17
C ASP A 373 -13.44 23.10 -52.49
N ALA A 374 -14.17 22.19 -53.16
CA ALA A 374 -15.24 21.42 -52.54
C ALA A 374 -14.75 20.58 -51.35
N LEU A 375 -13.60 19.90 -51.48
CA LEU A 375 -12.99 19.13 -50.39
C LEU A 375 -12.53 20.05 -49.27
N ARG A 376 -11.87 21.17 -49.59
CA ARG A 376 -11.38 22.14 -48.61
C ARG A 376 -12.52 22.70 -47.77
N ASP A 377 -13.62 23.11 -48.39
CA ASP A 377 -14.77 23.69 -47.70
C ASP A 377 -15.45 22.68 -46.78
N ALA A 378 -15.58 21.43 -47.21
CA ALA A 378 -16.11 20.35 -46.38
C ALA A 378 -15.20 20.04 -45.18
N LEU A 379 -13.88 19.98 -45.36
CA LEU A 379 -12.92 19.76 -44.27
C LEU A 379 -12.90 20.94 -43.28
N LEU A 380 -12.99 22.18 -43.77
CA LEU A 380 -13.08 23.38 -42.92
C LEU A 380 -14.40 23.41 -42.13
N LEU A 381 -15.52 23.01 -42.73
CA LEU A 381 -16.79 22.86 -42.04
C LEU A 381 -16.69 21.82 -40.91
N GLY A 382 -16.10 20.65 -41.18
CA GLY A 382 -15.90 19.61 -40.17
C GLY A 382 -15.01 20.06 -39.02
N ARG A 383 -13.95 20.82 -39.30
CA ARG A 383 -13.03 21.37 -38.28
C ARG A 383 -13.70 22.44 -37.41
N ASN A 384 -14.50 23.32 -38.02
CA ASN A 384 -15.15 24.44 -37.34
C ASN A 384 -16.54 24.05 -36.78
N PHE A 385 -16.89 22.77 -36.81
CA PHE A 385 -18.20 22.31 -36.41
C PHE A 385 -18.43 22.55 -34.91
N LYS A 386 -19.39 23.43 -34.58
CA LYS A 386 -19.84 23.72 -33.20
C LYS A 386 -18.69 24.03 -32.23
N LEU A 387 -17.72 24.83 -32.67
CA LEU A 387 -16.56 25.18 -31.83
C LEU A 387 -16.95 26.06 -30.62
N ASP A 388 -18.04 26.82 -30.76
CA ASP A 388 -18.51 27.82 -29.80
C ASP A 388 -19.69 27.34 -28.93
N GLU A 389 -20.18 26.11 -29.13
CA GLU A 389 -21.24 25.51 -28.32
C GLU A 389 -20.66 24.66 -27.18
N GLU A 390 -21.21 24.79 -25.97
CA GLU A 390 -20.89 23.90 -24.86
C GLU A 390 -21.53 22.51 -25.05
N PRO A 391 -20.82 21.40 -24.76
CA PRO A 391 -19.40 21.31 -24.39
C PRO A 391 -18.46 21.56 -25.59
N ARG A 392 -17.30 22.16 -25.35
CA ARG A 392 -16.34 22.47 -26.42
C ARG A 392 -15.55 21.21 -26.83
N ILE A 393 -15.96 20.57 -27.93
CA ILE A 393 -15.31 19.36 -28.46
C ILE A 393 -14.61 19.72 -29.79
N PRO A 394 -13.30 20.03 -29.77
CA PRO A 394 -12.58 20.38 -30.99
C PRO A 394 -12.37 19.15 -31.88
N ILE A 395 -12.87 19.22 -33.12
CA ILE A 395 -12.64 18.19 -34.14
C ILE A 395 -11.40 18.55 -34.96
N ILE A 396 -10.41 17.69 -34.92
CA ILE A 396 -9.18 17.79 -35.70
C ILE A 396 -9.31 16.89 -36.92
N VAL A 397 -9.25 17.49 -38.11
CA VAL A 397 -9.27 16.76 -39.38
C VAL A 397 -7.83 16.56 -39.86
N THR A 398 -7.44 15.31 -40.06
CA THR A 398 -6.10 14.93 -40.54
C THR A 398 -6.22 14.24 -41.90
N ILE A 399 -5.35 14.63 -42.83
CA ILE A 399 -5.26 14.00 -44.14
C ILE A 399 -4.33 12.79 -44.01
N VAL A 400 -4.85 11.58 -44.21
CA VAL A 400 -4.03 10.35 -44.21
C VAL A 400 -3.39 10.16 -45.59
N GLY A 401 -4.19 10.38 -46.64
CA GLY A 401 -3.74 10.38 -48.03
C GLY A 401 -4.96 10.26 -48.95
N PRO A 402 -4.98 10.84 -50.16
CA PRO A 402 -6.16 10.79 -51.03
C PRO A 402 -6.57 9.34 -51.34
N PRO A 403 -7.86 8.96 -51.25
CA PRO A 403 -9.06 9.74 -50.88
C PRO A 403 -9.45 9.65 -49.38
N LYS A 404 -8.57 9.19 -48.49
CA LYS A 404 -8.81 8.90 -47.07
C LYS A 404 -8.46 10.07 -46.14
N TYR A 405 -9.41 10.41 -45.27
CA TYR A 405 -9.29 11.45 -44.24
C TYR A 405 -9.74 10.90 -42.89
N ARG A 406 -9.13 11.42 -41.81
CA ARG A 406 -9.40 11.00 -40.44
C ARG A 406 -9.86 12.19 -39.60
N LEU A 407 -10.99 12.03 -38.94
CA LEU A 407 -11.51 12.96 -37.95
C LEU A 407 -11.08 12.46 -36.56
N ARG A 408 -10.58 13.36 -35.71
CA ARG A 408 -10.20 13.05 -34.34
C ARG A 408 -10.76 14.11 -33.40
N ALA A 409 -11.49 13.70 -32.38
CA ALA A 409 -11.93 14.56 -31.29
C ALA A 409 -11.36 14.05 -29.96
N LYS A 410 -10.91 14.96 -29.10
CA LYS A 410 -10.55 14.64 -27.71
C LYS A 410 -11.65 15.14 -26.80
N THR A 411 -12.25 14.25 -26.03
CA THR A 411 -13.40 14.55 -25.17
C THR A 411 -13.41 13.62 -23.97
N ASP A 412 -13.91 14.11 -22.84
CA ASP A 412 -14.26 13.33 -21.66
C ASP A 412 -15.63 12.65 -21.81
N LEU A 413 -16.54 13.27 -22.57
CA LEU A 413 -17.89 12.75 -22.82
C LEU A 413 -17.93 11.85 -24.07
N LYS A 414 -18.08 10.53 -23.85
CA LYS A 414 -18.14 9.51 -24.92
C LYS A 414 -19.36 9.71 -25.83
N GLU A 415 -20.56 9.74 -25.24
CA GLU A 415 -21.82 9.74 -25.98
C GLU A 415 -22.02 11.03 -26.81
N GLU A 416 -21.80 12.18 -26.17
CA GLU A 416 -21.92 13.48 -26.83
C GLU A 416 -20.87 13.68 -27.93
N GLY A 417 -19.64 13.21 -27.71
CA GLY A 417 -18.59 13.27 -28.73
C GLY A 417 -18.91 12.44 -29.97
N ILE A 418 -19.48 11.23 -29.79
CA ILE A 418 -19.94 10.39 -30.90
C ILE A 418 -21.08 11.07 -31.65
N ALA A 419 -22.08 11.61 -30.94
CA ALA A 419 -23.21 12.31 -31.55
C ALA A 419 -22.76 13.53 -32.37
N ARG A 420 -21.92 14.40 -31.78
CA ARG A 420 -21.34 15.57 -32.45
C ARG A 420 -20.58 15.19 -33.72
N MET A 421 -19.82 14.10 -33.68
CA MET A 421 -19.05 13.65 -34.85
C MET A 421 -19.95 13.09 -35.95
N ARG A 422 -21.03 12.38 -35.60
CA ARG A 422 -22.06 11.94 -36.57
C ARG A 422 -22.72 13.14 -37.26
N GLU A 423 -23.13 14.14 -36.49
CA GLU A 423 -23.72 15.37 -37.03
C GLU A 423 -22.74 16.12 -37.96
N ALA A 424 -21.45 16.18 -37.61
CA ALA A 424 -20.43 16.79 -38.46
C ALA A 424 -20.29 16.05 -39.80
N ILE A 425 -20.28 14.71 -39.77
CA ILE A 425 -20.17 13.87 -40.97
C ILE A 425 -21.38 14.04 -41.88
N GLU A 426 -22.60 14.09 -41.32
CA GLU A 426 -23.83 14.31 -42.09
C GLU A 426 -23.78 15.65 -42.83
N LYS A 427 -23.38 16.73 -42.15
CA LYS A 427 -23.26 18.05 -42.77
C LYS A 427 -22.14 18.14 -43.79
N MET A 428 -21.01 17.46 -43.56
CA MET A 428 -19.95 17.36 -44.57
C MET A 428 -20.45 16.63 -45.83
N LYS A 429 -21.24 15.57 -45.65
CA LYS A 429 -21.85 14.82 -46.76
C LYS A 429 -22.79 15.71 -47.58
N GLU A 430 -23.66 16.49 -46.93
CA GLU A 430 -24.55 17.44 -47.60
C GLU A 430 -23.78 18.48 -48.45
N VAL A 431 -22.66 19.01 -47.95
CA VAL A 431 -21.85 20.00 -48.68
C VAL A 431 -21.18 19.39 -49.91
N ILE A 432 -20.67 18.16 -49.78
CA ILE A 432 -19.98 17.47 -50.87
C ILE A 432 -20.97 17.03 -51.95
N GLU A 433 -22.14 16.53 -51.58
CA GLU A 433 -23.19 16.12 -52.52
C GLU A 433 -23.71 17.33 -53.33
N LYS A 434 -23.88 18.50 -52.70
CA LYS A 434 -24.25 19.75 -53.41
C LYS A 434 -23.24 20.16 -54.49
N ARG A 435 -21.96 19.80 -54.32
CA ARG A 435 -20.89 20.10 -55.28
C ARG A 435 -20.56 18.93 -56.22
N GLY A 436 -21.36 17.87 -56.21
CA GLY A 436 -21.19 16.72 -57.12
C GLY A 436 -20.04 15.78 -56.73
N GLY A 437 -19.62 15.78 -55.47
CA GLY A 437 -18.71 14.77 -54.90
C GLY A 437 -19.46 13.68 -54.14
N ALA A 438 -18.72 12.71 -53.60
CA ALA A 438 -19.23 11.66 -52.72
C ALA A 438 -18.40 11.55 -51.44
N LEU A 439 -19.08 11.33 -50.31
CA LEU A 439 -18.46 10.99 -49.02
C LEU A 439 -18.91 9.58 -48.61
N LYS A 440 -17.94 8.69 -48.41
CA LYS A 440 -18.16 7.33 -47.92
C LYS A 440 -17.57 7.19 -46.52
N LEU A 441 -18.36 6.68 -45.58
CA LEU A 441 -17.90 6.34 -44.23
C LEU A 441 -17.17 5.00 -44.28
N VAL A 442 -15.89 4.95 -43.93
CA VAL A 442 -15.12 3.69 -43.83
C VAL A 442 -15.32 3.08 -42.45
N ALA A 443 -15.11 3.90 -41.41
CA ALA A 443 -15.38 3.55 -40.04
C ALA A 443 -16.14 4.71 -39.37
N GLY A 444 -17.22 4.38 -38.67
CA GLY A 444 -18.01 5.36 -37.93
C GLY A 444 -17.23 5.97 -36.75
N PRO A 445 -17.83 6.91 -36.01
CA PRO A 445 -17.19 7.43 -34.80
C PRO A 445 -17.08 6.34 -33.74
N TYR A 446 -15.84 5.99 -33.39
CA TYR A 446 -15.49 5.02 -32.35
C TYR A 446 -14.40 5.58 -31.42
N VAL A 447 -14.23 4.99 -30.24
CA VAL A 447 -13.20 5.39 -29.27
C VAL A 447 -11.90 4.65 -29.57
N LEU A 448 -10.81 5.38 -29.79
CA LEU A 448 -9.47 4.80 -29.95
C LEU A 448 -9.06 4.07 -28.66
N GLY A 449 -8.79 2.77 -28.77
CA GLY A 449 -8.35 1.91 -27.66
C GLY A 449 -9.20 0.66 -27.50
N GLU A 450 -10.52 0.76 -27.69
CA GLU A 450 -11.44 -0.38 -27.61
C GLU A 450 -11.16 -1.41 -28.73
N GLU A 451 -10.78 -0.95 -29.93
CA GLU A 451 -10.43 -1.83 -31.06
C GLU A 451 -9.18 -2.71 -30.83
N GLU A 452 -8.24 -2.30 -29.97
CA GLU A 452 -7.06 -3.12 -29.67
C GLU A 452 -7.38 -4.31 -28.78
N GLU A 453 -8.44 -4.24 -27.97
CA GLU A 453 -8.87 -5.33 -27.09
C GLU A 453 -9.67 -6.36 -27.89
N ASP A 454 -10.64 -5.91 -28.69
CA ASP A 454 -11.45 -6.78 -29.56
C ASP A 454 -10.60 -7.52 -30.61
N ALA A 455 -9.63 -6.84 -31.24
CA ALA A 455 -8.73 -7.47 -32.21
C ALA A 455 -7.70 -8.43 -31.57
N LYS A 456 -7.43 -8.31 -30.27
CA LYS A 456 -6.59 -9.26 -29.52
C LYS A 456 -7.39 -10.50 -29.11
N GLU A 457 -8.68 -10.35 -28.79
CA GLU A 457 -9.56 -11.47 -28.49
C GLU A 457 -9.80 -12.36 -29.72
N GLU A 458 -10.07 -11.77 -30.90
CA GLU A 458 -10.24 -12.55 -32.15
C GLU A 458 -8.97 -13.32 -32.56
N LYS A 459 -7.78 -12.75 -32.32
CA LYS A 459 -6.49 -13.44 -32.62
C LYS A 459 -6.13 -14.53 -31.60
N GLY A 460 -6.63 -14.43 -30.37
CA GLY A 460 -6.45 -15.45 -29.34
C GLY A 460 -7.29 -16.70 -29.57
N GLU A 461 -8.37 -16.59 -30.32
CA GLU A 461 -9.25 -17.72 -30.65
C GLU A 461 -8.70 -18.56 -31.82
N TYR A 462 -7.99 -17.93 -32.77
CA TYR A 462 -7.34 -18.64 -33.88
C TYR A 462 -6.12 -19.46 -33.46
N SER A 463 -5.42 -19.05 -32.40
CA SER A 463 -4.19 -19.72 -31.93
C SER A 463 -4.45 -20.93 -31.02
N ARG A 464 -5.71 -21.21 -30.65
CA ARG A 464 -6.10 -22.40 -29.86
C ARG A 464 -6.55 -23.60 -30.69
N LYS A 465 -6.72 -23.46 -32.01
CA LYS A 465 -7.21 -24.55 -32.86
C LYS A 465 -6.10 -25.39 -33.53
N ASP A 466 -4.84 -24.98 -33.44
CA ASP A 466 -3.72 -25.63 -34.14
C ASP A 466 -2.79 -26.49 -33.24
N GLU A 467 -3.09 -26.67 -31.94
CA GLU A 467 -2.31 -27.55 -31.05
C GLU A 467 -3.08 -28.83 -30.65
N GLY A 468 -3.62 -29.53 -31.65
CA GLY A 468 -4.32 -30.79 -31.42
C GLY A 468 -4.41 -31.63 -32.66
N ASP A 469 -3.27 -32.13 -33.13
CA ASP A 469 -3.11 -33.45 -33.76
C ASP A 469 -1.62 -33.63 -34.11
N ASP A 470 -0.92 -34.43 -33.30
CA ASP A 470 0.22 -35.30 -33.68
C ASP A 470 0.57 -36.26 -32.53
#